data_AF-A0A0P9ZES3-F1
#
_entry.id   AF-A0A0P9ZES3-F1
#
_cell.length_a   1.000
_cell.length_b   1.000
_cell.length_c   1.000
_cell.angle_alpha   90.00
_cell.angle_beta   90.00
_cell.angle_gamma   90.00
#
_symmetry.space_group_name_H-M   'P 1'
#
loop_
_entity.id
_entity.type
_entity.pdbx_description
1 polymer ?
#
loop_
_entity_poly.entity_id
_entity_poly.type
_entity_poly.pdbx_seq_one_letter_code
_entity_poly.pdbx_strand_id
1 'polypeptide(L)'
;MTASLSSSLNVGQKVLSNIGRVTSLHKSRVEQAGFMVLKSPDIPSILVETGFISNANEANKLSSASHQQALARSINSGVKQFFQQNPPQGTYIAWLRDTGKLAQGARNHVVRSGETLAMLAARYDMNIATLRSANNLKTDELKIGQDLRIPSAEVATQ
;
A
#
# COMPACT_ATOMS: atom_id res chain seq x y z
N MET A 1 6.55 10.58 16.69
CA MET A 1 6.34 9.11 16.83
C MET A 1 5.23 8.52 15.94
N THR A 2 4.41 9.32 15.22
CA THR A 2 3.27 8.80 14.43
C THR A 2 3.56 8.59 12.94
N ALA A 3 4.50 9.32 12.34
CA ALA A 3 4.78 9.28 10.90
C ALA A 3 5.44 7.96 10.44
N SER A 4 6.40 7.44 11.21
CA SER A 4 7.06 6.16 10.94
C SER A 4 6.09 4.98 11.06
N LEU A 5 5.28 4.93 12.12
CA LEU A 5 4.25 3.90 12.28
C LEU A 5 3.24 3.89 11.14
N SER A 6 2.76 5.07 10.73
CA SER A 6 1.83 5.22 9.59
C SER A 6 2.46 4.69 8.29
N SER A 7 3.75 4.97 8.09
CA SER A 7 4.51 4.50 6.93
C SER A 7 4.73 2.99 6.97
N SER A 8 5.04 2.42 8.15
CA SER A 8 5.16 0.98 8.38
C SER A 8 3.86 0.25 8.06
N LEU A 9 2.72 0.78 8.49
CA LEU A 9 1.40 0.22 8.16
C LEU A 9 1.12 0.29 6.66
N ASN A 10 1.50 1.39 5.99
CA ASN A 10 1.30 1.54 4.55
C ASN A 10 2.14 0.55 3.72
N VAL A 11 3.45 0.43 4.01
CA VAL A 11 4.30 -0.55 3.32
C VAL A 11 3.86 -1.98 3.65
N GLY A 12 3.47 -2.25 4.90
CA GLY A 12 2.92 -3.52 5.34
C GLY A 12 1.68 -3.92 4.53
N GLN A 13 0.73 -3.00 4.34
CA GLN A 13 -0.51 -3.30 3.60
C GLN A 13 -0.22 -3.64 2.14
N LYS A 14 0.72 -2.93 1.51
CA LYS A 14 1.15 -3.20 0.13
C LYS A 14 1.81 -4.56 0.01
N VAL A 15 2.72 -4.88 0.92
CA VAL A 15 3.39 -6.19 0.95
C VAL A 15 2.37 -7.32 1.19
N LEU A 16 1.48 -7.17 2.18
CA LEU A 16 0.42 -8.14 2.50
C LEU A 16 -0.49 -8.42 1.30
N SER A 17 -0.93 -7.36 0.61
CA SER A 17 -1.81 -7.48 -0.57
C SER A 17 -1.15 -8.23 -1.73
N ASN A 18 0.17 -8.09 -1.92
CA ASN A 18 0.90 -8.82 -2.96
C ASN A 18 1.20 -10.27 -2.54
N ILE A 19 1.50 -10.52 -1.25
CA ILE A 19 1.74 -11.87 -0.72
C ILE A 19 0.45 -12.71 -0.73
N GLY A 20 -0.72 -12.11 -0.46
CA GLY A 20 -2.00 -12.81 -0.46
C GLY A 20 -2.43 -13.39 -1.82
N ARG A 21 -1.74 -13.02 -2.90
CA ARG A 21 -1.90 -13.62 -4.23
C ARG A 21 -1.09 -14.90 -4.43
N VAL A 22 -0.12 -15.15 -3.54
CA VAL A 22 0.86 -16.25 -3.64
C VAL A 22 0.62 -17.31 -2.57
N THR A 23 0.22 -16.90 -1.36
CA THR A 23 -0.05 -17.80 -0.24
C THR A 23 -1.30 -17.38 0.51
N SER A 24 -1.84 -18.31 1.30
CA SER A 24 -2.97 -18.05 2.18
C SER A 24 -2.55 -17.06 3.27
N LEU A 25 -3.39 -16.06 3.53
CA LEU A 25 -3.13 -15.10 4.59
C LEU A 25 -3.78 -15.56 5.89
N HIS A 26 -3.01 -15.54 6.98
CA HIS A 26 -3.57 -15.78 8.32
C HIS A 26 -4.53 -14.65 8.75
N LYS A 27 -4.25 -13.41 8.34
CA LYS A 27 -5.08 -12.22 8.54
C LYS A 27 -5.13 -11.40 7.25
N SER A 28 -6.30 -10.84 6.94
CA SER A 28 -6.51 -9.98 5.77
C SER A 28 -6.03 -8.54 5.95
N ARG A 29 -5.56 -8.18 7.14
CA ARG A 29 -5.07 -6.84 7.50
C ARG A 29 -3.70 -6.94 8.18
N VAL A 30 -2.95 -5.85 8.16
CA VAL A 30 -1.68 -5.73 8.90
C VAL A 30 -1.97 -5.69 10.40
N GLU A 31 -1.29 -6.54 11.16
CA GLU A 31 -1.38 -6.56 12.62
C GLU A 31 -0.22 -5.76 13.25
N GLN A 32 -0.42 -5.29 14.48
CA GLN A 32 0.57 -4.56 15.25
C GLN A 32 0.92 -5.34 16.51
N ALA A 33 2.21 -5.41 16.83
CA ALA A 33 2.71 -6.05 18.04
C ALA A 33 4.02 -5.39 18.49
N GLY A 34 4.36 -5.56 19.77
CA GLY A 34 5.50 -4.89 20.41
C GLY A 34 6.88 -5.48 20.08
N PHE A 35 7.11 -5.99 18.87
CA PHE A 35 8.38 -6.59 18.47
C PHE A 35 9.51 -5.57 18.48
N MET A 36 10.62 -5.89 19.15
CA MET A 36 11.78 -5.01 19.30
C MET A 36 12.36 -4.55 17.96
N VAL A 37 12.43 -5.47 16.98
CA VAL A 37 12.96 -5.20 15.63
C VAL A 37 12.15 -4.17 14.83
N LEU A 38 10.95 -3.83 15.29
CA LEU A 38 10.05 -2.87 14.64
C LEU A 38 10.06 -1.49 15.31
N LYS A 39 10.86 -1.27 16.36
CA LYS A 39 10.81 -0.05 17.20
C LYS A 39 11.68 1.12 16.69
N SER A 40 12.20 1.06 15.47
CA SER A 40 12.97 2.18 14.93
C SER A 40 12.08 3.43 14.80
N PRO A 41 12.47 4.58 15.40
CA PRO A 41 11.63 5.78 15.41
C PRO A 41 11.52 6.43 14.03
N ASP A 42 12.56 6.31 13.20
CA ASP A 42 12.73 7.10 11.98
C ASP A 42 12.73 6.23 10.70
N ILE A 43 12.68 4.90 10.85
CA ILE A 43 12.68 3.97 9.73
C ILE A 43 11.37 3.17 9.74
N PRO A 44 10.60 3.17 8.63
CA PRO A 44 9.49 2.26 8.48
C PRO A 44 9.97 0.80 8.54
N SER A 45 9.44 0.03 9.49
CA SER A 45 9.82 -1.37 9.73
C SER A 45 8.59 -2.28 9.70
N ILE A 46 8.72 -3.43 9.04
CA ILE A 46 7.70 -4.49 9.02
C ILE A 46 8.33 -5.84 9.30
N LEU A 47 7.54 -6.73 9.90
CA LEU A 47 7.87 -8.15 10.01
C LEU A 47 6.94 -8.90 9.06
N VAL A 48 7.53 -9.71 8.16
CA VAL A 48 6.77 -10.49 7.19
C VAL A 48 6.80 -11.94 7.61
N GLU A 49 5.63 -12.46 8.00
CA GLU A 49 5.44 -13.89 8.22
C GLU A 49 5.12 -14.56 6.88
N THR A 50 5.99 -15.46 6.44
CA THR A 50 5.87 -16.12 5.13
C THR A 50 5.01 -17.39 5.15
N GLY A 51 4.73 -17.91 6.35
CA GLY A 51 3.96 -19.13 6.60
C GLY A 51 4.37 -19.78 7.92
N PHE A 52 3.63 -20.82 8.32
CA PHE A 52 3.83 -21.57 9.54
C PHE A 52 4.60 -22.87 9.29
N ILE A 53 5.85 -22.95 9.74
CA ILE A 53 6.66 -24.18 9.64
C ILE A 53 6.07 -25.36 10.43
N SER A 54 5.22 -25.08 11.41
CA SER A 54 4.47 -26.09 12.18
C SER A 54 3.37 -26.77 11.35
N ASN A 55 2.95 -26.18 10.23
CA ASN A 55 2.01 -26.79 9.30
C ASN A 55 2.79 -27.52 8.18
N ALA A 56 2.62 -28.84 8.06
CA ALA A 56 3.38 -29.64 7.10
C ALA A 56 3.22 -29.18 5.63
N ASN A 57 2.03 -28.75 5.22
CA ASN A 57 1.78 -28.26 3.87
C ASN A 57 2.50 -26.93 3.60
N GLU A 58 2.52 -26.03 4.58
CA GLU A 58 3.23 -24.76 4.48
C GLU A 58 4.74 -24.96 4.58
N ALA A 59 5.23 -25.84 5.46
CA ALA A 59 6.64 -26.19 5.55
C ALA A 59 7.20 -26.71 4.20
N ASN A 60 6.46 -27.57 3.51
CA ASN A 60 6.83 -28.05 2.16
C ASN A 60 6.85 -26.94 1.12
N LYS A 61 5.97 -25.93 1.24
CA LYS A 61 6.02 -24.74 0.37
C LYS A 61 7.21 -23.85 0.73
N LEU A 62 7.46 -23.62 2.02
CA LEU A 62 8.56 -22.78 2.50
C LEU A 62 9.94 -23.35 2.14
N SER A 63 10.08 -24.67 1.99
CA SER A 63 11.32 -25.30 1.51
C SER A 63 11.49 -25.26 -0.01
N SER A 64 10.43 -24.94 -0.77
CA SER A 64 10.48 -24.90 -2.23
C SER A 64 11.05 -23.59 -2.76
N ALA A 65 12.10 -23.68 -3.60
CA ALA A 65 12.73 -22.53 -4.25
C ALA A 65 11.74 -21.71 -5.11
N SER A 66 10.78 -22.36 -5.77
CA SER A 66 9.79 -21.66 -6.60
C SER A 66 8.84 -20.81 -5.75
N HIS A 67 8.44 -21.32 -4.59
CA HIS A 67 7.58 -20.59 -3.66
C HIS A 67 8.34 -19.44 -2.98
N GLN A 68 9.57 -19.69 -2.52
CA GLN A 68 10.45 -18.65 -1.98
C GLN A 68 10.64 -17.51 -2.99
N GLN A 69 10.88 -17.84 -4.26
CA GLN A 69 11.05 -16.85 -5.32
C GLN A 69 9.75 -16.07 -5.59
N ALA A 70 8.59 -16.72 -5.52
CA ALA A 70 7.29 -16.06 -5.65
C ALA A 70 7.04 -15.08 -4.49
N LEU A 71 7.30 -15.49 -3.24
CA LEU A 71 7.21 -14.62 -2.06
C LEU A 71 8.16 -13.43 -2.16
N ALA A 72 9.42 -13.66 -2.53
CA ALA A 72 10.42 -12.59 -2.71
C ALA A 72 9.98 -11.56 -3.77
N ARG A 73 9.42 -12.03 -4.89
CA ARG A 73 8.85 -11.14 -5.93
C ARG A 73 7.65 -10.35 -5.41
N SER A 74 6.76 -10.96 -4.64
CA SER A 74 5.62 -10.28 -4.03
C SER A 74 6.03 -9.22 -3.02
N ILE A 75 7.01 -9.52 -2.14
CA ILE A 75 7.57 -8.57 -1.19
C ILE A 75 8.20 -7.38 -1.94
N ASN A 76 9.08 -7.67 -2.90
CA ASN A 76 9.72 -6.64 -3.74
C ASN A 76 8.67 -5.75 -4.45
N SER A 77 7.62 -6.36 -5.00
CA SER A 77 6.53 -5.63 -5.65
C SER A 77 5.79 -4.71 -4.69
N GLY A 78 5.49 -5.18 -3.47
CA GLY A 78 4.88 -4.35 -2.42
C GLY A 78 5.77 -3.18 -1.99
N VAL A 79 7.07 -3.41 -1.82
CA VAL A 79 8.05 -2.36 -1.48
C VAL A 79 8.21 -1.35 -2.61
N LYS A 80 8.28 -1.80 -3.87
CA LYS A 80 8.28 -0.91 -5.04
C LYS A 80 7.01 -0.05 -5.10
N GLN A 81 5.84 -0.65 -4.90
CA GLN A 81 4.57 0.08 -4.85
C GLN A 81 4.54 1.11 -3.71
N PHE A 82 5.24 0.86 -2.60
CA PHE A 82 5.35 1.81 -1.49
C PHE A 82 6.15 3.04 -1.91
N PHE A 83 7.34 2.83 -2.47
CA PHE A 83 8.20 3.93 -2.91
C PHE A 83 7.69 4.66 -4.15
N GLN A 84 6.91 4.02 -5.03
CA GLN A 84 6.26 4.70 -6.13
C GLN A 84 5.15 5.67 -5.64
N GLN A 85 4.44 5.31 -4.56
CA GLN A 85 3.42 6.17 -3.95
C GLN A 85 4.04 7.23 -3.04
N ASN A 86 5.10 6.86 -2.30
CA ASN A 86 5.75 7.70 -1.30
C ASN A 86 7.26 7.82 -1.59
N PRO A 87 7.68 8.36 -2.74
CA PRO A 87 9.10 8.42 -3.05
C PRO A 87 9.78 9.44 -2.12
N PRO A 88 10.91 9.07 -1.48
CA PRO A 88 11.62 9.99 -0.60
C PRO A 88 12.18 11.16 -1.42
N GLN A 89 12.16 12.35 -0.83
CA GLN A 89 12.68 13.55 -1.48
C GLN A 89 14.16 13.38 -1.86
N GLY A 90 14.57 13.97 -2.98
CA GLY A 90 15.93 13.88 -3.49
C GLY A 90 16.31 12.52 -4.11
N THR A 91 15.41 11.54 -4.15
CA THR A 91 15.67 10.26 -4.82
C THR A 91 15.33 10.31 -6.31
N TYR A 92 15.94 9.42 -7.09
CA TYR A 92 15.62 9.26 -8.51
C TYR A 92 14.14 8.94 -8.76
N ILE A 93 13.50 8.15 -7.88
CA ILE A 93 12.07 7.82 -8.01
C ILE A 93 11.20 9.06 -7.77
N ALA A 94 11.58 9.94 -6.84
CA ALA A 94 10.87 11.22 -6.65
C ALA A 94 11.01 12.10 -7.90
N TRP A 95 12.21 12.20 -8.46
CA TRP A 95 12.42 12.93 -9.72
C TRP A 95 11.59 12.35 -10.87
N LEU A 96 11.52 11.04 -11.03
CA LEU A 96 10.68 10.40 -12.06
C LEU A 96 9.19 10.73 -11.86
N ARG A 97 8.70 10.75 -10.62
CA ARG A 97 7.32 11.14 -10.31
C ARG A 97 7.08 12.61 -10.65
N ASP A 98 7.99 13.50 -10.24
CA ASP A 98 7.82 14.94 -10.36
C ASP A 98 7.96 15.40 -11.84
N THR A 99 8.69 14.63 -12.65
CA THR A 99 8.81 14.84 -14.10
C THR A 99 7.74 14.11 -14.92
N GLY A 100 6.77 13.45 -14.27
CA GLY A 100 5.70 12.70 -14.95
C GLY A 100 6.16 11.41 -15.64
N LYS A 101 7.42 10.99 -15.48
CA LYS A 101 7.98 9.78 -16.10
C LYS A 101 7.68 8.50 -15.33
N LEU A 102 7.20 8.61 -14.09
CA LEU A 102 6.66 7.50 -13.32
C LEU A 102 5.14 7.48 -13.54
N ALA A 103 4.63 6.47 -14.23
CA ALA A 103 3.20 6.21 -14.28
C ALA A 103 2.69 6.11 -12.84
N GLN A 104 1.95 7.10 -12.37
CA GLN A 104 1.36 7.02 -11.05
C GLN A 104 0.31 5.90 -11.12
N GLY A 105 0.57 4.79 -10.44
CA GLY A 105 -0.46 3.79 -10.25
C GLY A 105 -1.61 4.40 -9.43
N ALA A 106 -2.83 3.88 -9.60
CA ALA A 106 -3.92 4.29 -8.73
C ALA A 106 -3.52 4.10 -7.25
N ARG A 107 -3.61 5.17 -6.47
CA ARG A 107 -3.26 5.22 -5.05
C ARG A 107 -4.52 4.89 -4.23
N ASN A 108 -4.40 4.16 -3.14
CA ASN A 108 -5.53 3.99 -2.21
C ASN A 108 -5.41 5.00 -1.05
N HIS A 109 -6.54 5.58 -0.65
CA HIS A 109 -6.70 6.50 0.47
C HIS A 109 -7.80 5.99 1.39
N VAL A 110 -7.47 5.71 2.66
CA VAL A 110 -8.47 5.38 3.68
C VAL A 110 -9.03 6.68 4.26
N VAL A 111 -10.33 6.90 4.09
CA VAL A 111 -11.04 8.09 4.57
C VAL A 111 -10.93 8.20 6.09
N ARG A 112 -10.49 9.37 6.57
CA ARG A 112 -10.37 9.71 7.99
C ARG A 112 -11.53 10.59 8.43
N SER A 113 -11.72 10.68 9.75
CA SER A 113 -12.73 11.56 10.34
C SER A 113 -12.54 13.01 9.86
N GLY A 114 -13.61 13.62 9.37
CA GLY A 114 -13.63 15.00 8.88
C GLY A 114 -13.14 15.20 7.44
N GLU A 115 -12.78 14.14 6.70
CA GLU A 115 -12.44 14.26 5.28
C GLU A 115 -13.69 14.22 4.41
N THR A 116 -13.73 15.09 3.40
CA THR A 116 -14.78 15.13 2.37
C THR A 116 -14.21 14.81 0.99
N LEU A 117 -15.06 14.40 0.06
CA LEU A 117 -14.65 14.12 -1.32
C LEU A 117 -13.98 15.35 -1.97
N ALA A 118 -14.50 16.56 -1.71
CA ALA A 118 -13.94 17.81 -2.18
C ALA A 118 -12.54 18.09 -1.62
N MET A 119 -12.34 17.89 -0.31
CA MET A 119 -11.02 18.06 0.31
C MET A 119 -10.00 17.06 -0.22
N LEU A 120 -10.41 15.81 -0.46
CA LEU A 120 -9.53 14.79 -1.02
C LEU A 120 -9.22 15.07 -2.49
N ALA A 121 -10.19 15.47 -3.29
CA ALA A 121 -9.99 15.87 -4.67
C ALA A 121 -8.99 17.05 -4.77
N ALA A 122 -9.16 18.08 -3.94
CA ALA A 122 -8.23 19.21 -3.86
C ALA A 122 -6.83 18.79 -3.38
N ARG A 123 -6.74 17.90 -2.38
CA ARG A 123 -5.46 17.36 -1.87
C ARG A 123 -4.67 16.64 -2.96
N TYR A 124 -5.37 15.91 -3.83
CA TYR A 124 -4.75 15.11 -4.88
C TYR A 124 -4.70 15.83 -6.24
N ASP A 125 -5.06 17.11 -6.28
CA ASP A 125 -5.11 17.93 -7.50
C ASP A 125 -5.96 17.27 -8.61
N MET A 126 -7.18 16.84 -8.24
CA MET A 126 -8.11 16.16 -9.14
C MET A 126 -9.47 16.81 -9.15
N ASN A 127 -10.20 16.63 -10.24
CA ASN A 127 -11.62 16.98 -10.30
C ASN A 127 -12.43 16.01 -9.42
N ILE A 128 -13.34 16.55 -8.60
CA ILE A 128 -14.28 15.79 -7.77
C ILE A 128 -15.02 14.74 -8.60
N ALA A 129 -15.45 15.09 -9.82
CA ALA A 129 -16.18 14.19 -10.70
C ALA A 129 -15.34 12.95 -11.09
N THR A 130 -14.05 13.14 -11.36
CA THR A 130 -13.10 12.06 -11.68
C THR A 130 -12.87 11.16 -10.46
N LEU A 131 -12.69 11.76 -9.29
CA LEU A 131 -12.51 10.99 -8.06
C LEU A 131 -13.78 10.19 -7.71
N ARG A 132 -14.95 10.76 -7.95
CA ARG A 132 -16.26 10.12 -7.75
C ARG A 132 -16.47 8.92 -8.68
N SER A 133 -16.24 9.11 -9.98
CA SER A 133 -16.43 8.06 -10.99
C SER A 133 -15.45 6.90 -10.80
N ALA A 134 -14.18 7.20 -10.49
CA ALA A 134 -13.17 6.19 -10.23
C ALA A 134 -13.48 5.28 -9.02
N ASN A 135 -14.38 5.72 -8.14
CA ASN A 135 -14.78 5.01 -6.93
C ASN A 135 -16.24 4.54 -6.97
N ASN A 136 -16.91 4.64 -8.11
CA ASN A 136 -18.33 4.29 -8.28
C ASN A 136 -19.25 4.91 -7.22
N LEU A 137 -18.92 6.13 -6.78
CA LEU A 137 -19.69 6.83 -5.76
C LEU A 137 -20.93 7.46 -6.38
N LYS A 138 -22.08 7.26 -5.74
CA LYS A 138 -23.36 7.87 -6.14
C LYS A 138 -23.56 9.27 -5.53
N THR A 139 -22.93 9.52 -4.40
CA THR A 139 -22.99 10.78 -3.64
C THR A 139 -21.58 11.18 -3.21
N ASP A 140 -21.43 12.41 -2.73
CA ASP A 140 -20.15 12.92 -2.22
C ASP A 140 -19.89 12.53 -0.75
N GLU A 141 -20.79 11.71 -0.17
CA GLU A 141 -20.67 11.20 1.19
C GLU A 141 -19.61 10.09 1.27
N LEU A 142 -18.69 10.24 2.22
CA LEU A 142 -17.63 9.28 2.48
C LEU A 142 -17.78 8.70 3.89
N LYS A 143 -17.59 7.38 4.01
CA LYS A 143 -17.58 6.71 5.31
C LYS A 143 -16.17 6.69 5.87
N ILE A 144 -16.03 6.95 7.17
CA ILE A 144 -14.75 6.79 7.86
C ILE A 144 -14.29 5.33 7.71
N GLY A 145 -13.03 5.13 7.33
CA GLY A 145 -12.46 3.81 7.03
C GLY A 145 -12.71 3.30 5.60
N GLN A 146 -13.42 4.05 4.77
CA GLN A 146 -13.63 3.69 3.37
C GLN A 146 -12.34 3.82 2.56
N ASP A 147 -12.01 2.80 1.78
CA ASP A 147 -10.91 2.85 0.81
C ASP A 147 -11.36 3.55 -0.48
N LEU A 148 -10.71 4.67 -0.79
CA LEU A 148 -10.84 5.41 -2.05
C LEU A 148 -9.65 5.12 -2.95
N ARG A 149 -9.93 4.65 -4.16
CA ARG A 149 -9.00 4.61 -5.28
C ARG A 149 -8.83 6.02 -5.87
N ILE A 150 -7.68 6.61 -5.67
CA ILE A 150 -7.25 7.86 -6.30
C ILE A 150 -6.54 7.50 -7.61
N PRO A 151 -7.19 7.67 -8.78
CA PRO A 151 -6.54 7.44 -10.07
C PRO A 151 -5.40 8.44 -10.29
N SER A 152 -4.47 8.12 -11.19
CA SER A 152 -3.49 9.10 -11.64
C SER A 152 -4.08 10.03 -12.68
N ALA A 153 -3.52 11.24 -12.76
CA ALA A 153 -3.93 12.26 -13.74
C ALA A 153 -3.92 11.74 -15.18
N GLU A 154 -3.00 10.84 -15.56
CA GLU A 154 -2.94 10.23 -16.90
C GLU A 154 -4.14 9.32 -17.22
N VAL A 155 -4.73 8.66 -16.22
CA VAL A 155 -5.91 7.79 -16.43
C VAL A 155 -7.20 8.62 -16.47
N ALA A 156 -7.16 9.86 -15.96
CA ALA A 156 -8.33 10.75 -15.93
C ALA A 156 -8.64 11.43 -17.27
N THR A 157 -7.71 11.37 -18.23
CA THR A 157 -7.82 12.03 -19.56
C THR A 157 -8.19 11.08 -20.70
N GLN A 158 -8.67 9.88 -20.42
CA GLN A 158 -9.21 8.95 -21.44
C GLN A 158 -10.73 8.85 -21.35
#